data_AF-A0A935FBA4-F1
#
_entry.id   AF-A0A935FBA4-F1
#
_cell.length_a   1.000
_cell.length_b   1.000
_cell.length_c   1.000
_cell.angle_alpha   90.00
_cell.angle_beta   90.00
_cell.angle_gamma   90.00
#
_symmetry.space_group_name_H-M   'P 1'
#
loop_
_entity.id
_entity.type
_entity.pdbx_description
1 polymer ?
#
loop_
_entity_poly.entity_id
_entity_poly.type
_entity_poly.pdbx_seq_one_letter_code
_entity_poly.pdbx_strand_id
1 'polypeptide(L)'
;MEINMAAVKSIEIIKGPGSSLYGGEAIGGVVNMITHAPPAIPLVKTSLQLNNIGYKRADLQTGFSKNKWGFGINGYYATRKSGFIEFTDSRKSIVTARADYRFNEKTKLENSLP
;
A
#
# COMPACT_ATOMS: atom_id res chain seq x y z
N MET A 1 8.58 1.31 11.56
CA MET A 1 7.30 1.50 10.87
C MET A 1 7.14 0.42 9.83
N GLU A 2 5.95 -0.15 9.73
CA GLU A 2 5.63 -1.20 8.77
C GLU A 2 4.64 -0.64 7.75
N ILE A 3 4.79 -0.99 6.47
CA ILE A 3 4.01 -0.39 5.40
C ILE A 3 3.17 -1.46 4.70
N ASN A 4 1.90 -1.14 4.44
CA ASN A 4 1.01 -2.01 3.69
C ASN A 4 1.44 -2.10 2.22
N MET A 5 2.21 -3.11 1.88
CA MET A 5 2.64 -3.34 0.49
C MET A 5 1.48 -3.63 -0.47
N ALA A 6 0.31 -4.08 0.00
CA ALA A 6 -0.86 -4.23 -0.88
C ALA A 6 -1.48 -2.88 -1.27
N ALA A 7 -1.25 -1.81 -0.51
CA ALA A 7 -1.76 -0.48 -0.81
C ALA A 7 -0.77 0.37 -1.63
N VAL A 8 0.50 -0.04 -1.75
CA VAL A 8 1.54 0.71 -2.47
C VAL A 8 1.47 0.41 -3.97
N LYS A 9 1.32 1.49 -4.75
CA LYS A 9 1.38 1.48 -6.22
C LYS A 9 2.81 1.56 -6.73
N SER A 10 3.63 2.45 -6.15
CA SER A 10 5.01 2.65 -6.55
C SER A 10 5.87 3.14 -5.39
N ILE A 11 7.16 2.81 -5.46
CA ILE A 11 8.19 3.29 -4.54
C ILE A 11 9.21 4.08 -5.35
N GLU A 12 9.50 5.30 -4.92
CA GLU A 12 10.45 6.20 -5.55
C GLU A 12 11.63 6.45 -4.60
N ILE A 13 12.85 6.35 -5.11
CA ILE A 13 14.06 6.56 -4.34
C ILE A 13 14.78 7.78 -4.89
N ILE A 14 14.86 8.84 -4.09
CA ILE A 14 15.64 10.04 -4.38
C ILE A 14 16.98 9.90 -3.67
N LYS A 15 18.07 9.88 -4.44
CA LYS A 15 19.44 9.69 -3.91
C LYS A 15 20.09 11.04 -3.64
N GLY A 16 20.86 11.12 -2.56
CA GLY A 16 21.56 12.33 -2.16
C GLY A 16 20.70 13.26 -1.29
N PRO A 17 21.24 14.42 -0.89
CA PRO A 17 20.59 15.28 0.10
C PRO A 17 19.23 15.80 -0.39
N GLY A 18 18.15 15.39 0.28
CA GLY A 18 16.76 15.80 0.00
C GLY A 18 16.24 16.89 0.96
N SER A 19 17.13 17.54 1.71
CA SER A 19 16.77 18.32 2.90
C SER A 19 15.95 19.57 2.63
N SER A 20 16.03 20.16 1.44
CA SER A 20 15.22 21.33 1.05
C SER A 20 13.72 21.03 0.96
N LEU A 21 13.34 19.80 0.59
CA LEU A 21 11.93 19.40 0.43
C LEU A 21 11.44 18.51 1.57
N TYR A 22 12.33 17.74 2.20
CA TYR A 22 11.97 16.71 3.18
C TYR A 22 12.57 16.97 4.58
N GLY A 23 13.29 18.06 4.78
CA GLY A 23 13.84 18.47 6.08
C GLY A 23 15.25 17.92 6.38
N GLY A 24 15.84 18.40 7.48
CA GLY A 24 17.25 18.16 7.82
C GLY A 24 17.66 16.70 7.98
N GLU A 25 16.70 15.77 8.15
CA GLU A 25 16.96 14.34 8.33
C GLU A 25 17.15 13.59 7.00
N ALA A 26 16.87 14.21 5.86
CA ALA A 26 16.98 13.60 4.52
C ALA A 26 18.40 13.67 3.92
N ILE A 27 19.44 13.37 4.70
CA ILE A 27 20.86 13.54 4.30
C ILE A 27 21.30 12.48 3.28
N GLY A 28 20.86 11.22 3.46
CA GLY A 28 21.21 10.11 2.56
C GLY A 28 20.31 9.94 1.34
N GLY A 29 19.12 10.56 1.37
CA GLY A 29 18.08 10.38 0.37
C GLY A 29 16.70 10.24 0.98
N VAL A 30 15.71 10.00 0.12
CA VAL A 30 14.30 9.87 0.48
C VAL A 30 13.70 8.66 -0.23
N VAL A 31 12.92 7.87 0.51
CA VAL A 31 12.08 6.81 -0.05
C VAL A 31 10.63 7.27 0.05
N ASN A 32 10.04 7.58 -1.10
CA ASN A 32 8.64 7.99 -1.21
C ASN A 32 7.79 6.79 -1.63
N MET A 33 6.60 6.67 -1.04
CA MET A 33 5.68 5.58 -1.35
C MET A 33 4.34 6.15 -1.78
N ILE A 34 3.94 5.81 -3.00
CA ILE A 34 2.70 6.28 -3.59
C ILE A 34 1.66 5.16 -3.47
N THR A 35 0.51 5.46 -2.88
CA THR A 35 -0.57 4.49 -2.70
C THR A 35 -1.50 4.44 -3.92
N HIS A 36 -2.26 3.35 -4.05
CA HIS A 36 -3.28 3.24 -5.08
C HIS A 36 -4.39 4.28 -4.89
N ALA A 37 -4.70 5.01 -5.95
CA ALA A 37 -5.91 5.82 -6.04
C ALA A 37 -7.12 4.96 -6.43
N PRO A 38 -8.35 5.34 -6.05
CA PRO A 38 -9.56 4.68 -6.52
C PRO A 38 -9.62 4.64 -8.06
N PRO A 39 -9.86 3.47 -8.67
CA PRO A 39 -9.89 3.32 -10.13
C PRO A 39 -11.16 3.95 -10.71
N ALA A 40 -11.08 4.44 -11.96
CA ALA A 40 -12.22 5.08 -12.62
C ALA A 40 -13.36 4.09 -12.93
N ILE A 41 -13.01 2.86 -13.28
CA ILE A 41 -13.94 1.74 -13.44
C ILE A 41 -13.80 0.79 -12.24
N PRO A 42 -14.88 0.12 -11.81
CA PRO A 42 -14.79 -0.90 -10.78
C PRO A 42 -13.72 -1.94 -11.11
N LEU A 43 -12.84 -2.21 -10.15
CA LEU A 43 -11.73 -3.14 -10.29
C LEU A 43 -11.68 -4.04 -9.07
N VAL A 44 -11.46 -5.33 -9.31
CA VAL A 44 -11.09 -6.30 -8.29
C VAL A 44 -9.83 -7.01 -8.76
N LYS A 45 -8.83 -7.08 -7.89
CA LYS A 45 -7.57 -7.79 -8.09
C LYS A 45 -7.31 -8.65 -6.87
N THR A 46 -6.93 -9.89 -7.12
CA THR A 46 -6.55 -10.85 -6.07
C THR A 46 -5.28 -11.55 -6.48
N SER A 47 -4.41 -11.83 -5.52
CA SER A 47 -3.23 -12.68 -5.76
C SER A 47 -3.03 -13.68 -4.64
N LEU A 48 -2.42 -14.81 -4.99
CA LEU A 48 -1.99 -15.84 -4.06
C LEU A 48 -0.50 -16.08 -4.26
N GLN A 49 0.25 -16.13 -3.17
CA GLN A 49 1.69 -16.38 -3.17
C GLN A 49 2.02 -17.50 -2.20
N LEU A 50 2.82 -18.47 -2.66
CA LEU A 50 3.34 -19.58 -1.90
C LEU A 50 4.84 -19.69 -2.18
N ASN A 51 5.65 -20.11 -1.20
CA ASN A 51 7.06 -20.40 -1.44
C ASN A 51 7.58 -21.60 -0.64
N ASN A 52 8.84 -21.95 -0.88
CA ASN A 52 9.53 -23.09 -0.26
C ASN A 52 9.97 -22.87 1.20
N ILE A 53 9.75 -21.67 1.78
CA ILE A 53 10.05 -21.35 3.19
C ILE A 53 8.79 -21.27 4.04
N GLY A 54 7.70 -21.87 3.56
CA GLY A 54 6.43 -21.95 4.29
C GLY A 54 5.68 -20.62 4.38
N TYR A 55 6.02 -19.64 3.55
CA TYR A 55 5.26 -18.39 3.41
C TYR A 55 4.07 -18.60 2.49
N LYS A 56 2.91 -18.12 2.93
CA LYS A 56 1.65 -18.11 2.18
C LYS A 56 1.03 -16.73 2.33
N ARG A 57 0.60 -16.12 1.23
CA ARG A 57 -0.05 -14.81 1.23
C ARG A 57 -1.23 -14.79 0.26
N ALA A 58 -2.30 -14.15 0.68
CA ALA A 58 -3.46 -13.81 -0.13
C ALA A 58 -3.69 -12.31 -0.10
N ASP A 59 -3.81 -11.69 -1.27
CA ASP A 59 -4.04 -10.26 -1.43
C ASP A 59 -5.42 -10.00 -2.02
N LEU A 60 -6.02 -8.88 -1.62
CA LEU A 60 -7.22 -8.32 -2.19
C LEU A 60 -7.04 -6.82 -2.40
N GLN A 61 -7.31 -6.37 -3.61
CA GLN A 61 -7.41 -4.97 -3.98
C GLN A 61 -8.73 -4.77 -4.70
N THR A 62 -9.54 -3.82 -4.24
CA THR A 62 -10.80 -3.46 -4.89
C THR A 62 -11.03 -1.97 -4.80
N GLY A 63 -11.72 -1.40 -5.76
CA GLY A 63 -12.10 -0.01 -5.72
C GLY A 63 -12.90 0.41 -6.93
N PHE A 64 -13.48 1.60 -6.85
CA PHE A 64 -14.23 2.22 -7.92
C PHE A 64 -14.33 3.73 -7.69
N SER A 65 -14.68 4.46 -8.74
CA SER A 65 -15.04 5.87 -8.66
C SER A 65 -16.38 6.09 -9.35
N LYS A 66 -17.24 6.88 -8.72
CA LYS A 66 -18.55 7.28 -9.26
C LYS A 66 -18.81 8.75 -8.96
N ASN A 67 -19.03 9.52 -10.01
CA ASN A 67 -19.24 10.97 -9.95
C ASN A 67 -18.11 11.67 -9.20
N LYS A 68 -18.42 12.21 -8.00
CA LYS A 68 -17.48 12.94 -7.14
C LYS A 68 -16.76 12.06 -6.13
N TRP A 69 -17.14 10.79 -6.00
CA TRP A 69 -16.62 9.89 -4.98
C TRP A 69 -15.72 8.82 -5.58
N GLY A 70 -14.65 8.47 -4.87
CA GLY A 70 -13.79 7.33 -5.15
C GLY A 70 -13.56 6.54 -3.87
N PHE A 71 -13.65 5.22 -3.94
CA PHE A 71 -13.41 4.32 -2.82
C PHE A 71 -12.46 3.21 -3.23
N GLY A 72 -11.61 2.80 -2.30
CA GLY A 72 -10.69 1.68 -2.49
C GLY A 72 -10.41 0.96 -1.17
N ILE A 73 -10.22 -0.35 -1.25
CA ILE A 73 -9.80 -1.22 -0.16
C ILE A 73 -8.65 -2.08 -0.68
N ASN A 74 -7.55 -2.14 0.06
CA ASN A 74 -6.38 -2.93 -0.27
C ASN A 74 -5.90 -3.66 0.97
N GLY A 75 -5.63 -4.95 0.89
CA GLY A 75 -5.15 -5.69 2.04
C GLY A 75 -4.58 -7.04 1.68
N TYR A 76 -3.90 -7.63 2.65
CA TYR A 76 -3.39 -8.97 2.53
C TYR A 76 -3.36 -9.68 3.87
N TYR A 77 -3.51 -11.00 3.79
CA TYR A 77 -3.25 -11.91 4.89
C TYR A 77 -2.07 -12.79 4.52
N ALA A 78 -1.07 -12.87 5.39
CA ALA A 78 0.09 -13.71 5.20
C ALA A 78 0.38 -14.55 6.45
N THR A 79 0.82 -15.78 6.23
CA THR A 79 1.34 -16.65 7.28
C THR A 79 2.68 -17.23 6.83
N ARG A 80 3.60 -17.35 7.78
CA ARG A 80 4.85 -18.09 7.63
C ARG A 80 4.88 -19.14 8.73
N LYS A 81 5.04 -20.41 8.34
CA LYS A 81 5.22 -21.52 9.27
C LYS A 81 6.27 -22.48 8.74
N SER A 82 7.05 -23.09 9.63
CA SER A 82 8.01 -24.15 9.25
C SER A 82 9.08 -23.67 8.26
N GLY A 83 9.62 -22.47 8.48
CA GLY A 83 10.76 -21.97 7.71
C GLY A 83 12.06 -22.71 8.08
N PHE A 84 13.12 -22.55 7.27
CA PHE A 84 14.45 -23.13 7.54
C PHE A 84 15.08 -22.70 8.87
N ILE A 85 14.61 -21.60 9.47
CA ILE A 85 15.06 -21.08 10.76
C ILE A 85 13.95 -21.34 11.77
N GLU A 86 14.26 -22.04 12.85
CA GLU A 86 13.32 -22.25 13.96
C GLU A 86 12.88 -20.91 14.56
N PHE A 87 11.67 -20.87 15.15
CA PHE A 87 11.10 -19.67 15.79
C PHE A 87 10.82 -18.45 14.87
N THR A 88 10.66 -18.64 13.55
CA THR A 88 10.26 -17.56 12.61
C THR A 88 8.79 -17.61 12.15
N ASP A 89 7.94 -18.32 12.90
CA ASP A 89 6.52 -18.37 12.61
C ASP A 89 5.89 -16.98 12.75
N SER A 90 5.11 -16.57 11.74
CA SER A 90 4.44 -15.27 11.76
C SER A 90 3.08 -15.32 11.09
N ARG A 91 2.20 -14.43 11.53
CA ARG A 91 0.91 -14.15 10.91
C ARG A 91 0.76 -12.64 10.79
N LYS A 92 0.24 -12.20 9.66
CA LYS A 92 0.17 -10.80 9.31
C LYS A 92 -1.12 -10.53 8.56
N SER A 93 -1.85 -9.52 8.99
CA SER A 93 -3.06 -9.05 8.34
C SER A 93 -2.99 -7.54 8.28
N ILE A 94 -3.10 -6.97 7.09
CA ILE A 94 -3.14 -5.51 6.90
C ILE A 94 -4.26 -5.19 5.93
N VAL A 95 -5.03 -4.15 6.23
CA VAL A 95 -6.12 -3.65 5.38
C VAL A 95 -6.08 -2.13 5.41
N THR A 96 -5.99 -1.51 4.24
CA THR A 96 -6.06 -0.06 4.08
C THR A 96 -7.32 0.29 3.30
N ALA A 97 -8.13 1.17 3.86
CA ALA A 97 -9.28 1.77 3.18
C ALA A 97 -8.92 3.19 2.71
N ARG A 98 -9.47 3.60 1.57
CA ARG A 98 -9.28 4.94 1.01
C ARG A 98 -10.59 5.50 0.49
N ALA A 99 -10.83 6.77 0.78
CA ALA A 99 -11.97 7.53 0.28
C ALA A 99 -11.50 8.88 -0.28
N ASP A 100 -11.92 9.16 -1.50
CA ASP A 100 -11.59 10.37 -2.23
C ASP A 100 -12.88 11.12 -2.59
N TYR A 101 -12.90 12.44 -2.37
CA TYR A 101 -14.02 13.31 -2.75
C TYR A 101 -13.54 14.48 -3.62
N ARG A 102 -14.11 14.63 -4.82
CA ARG A 102 -13.81 15.71 -5.77
C ARG A 102 -14.88 16.79 -5.67
N PHE A 103 -14.54 17.95 -5.12
CA PHE A 103 -15.46 19.09 -5.05
C PHE A 103 -15.71 19.67 -6.45
N ASN A 104 -14.62 19.85 -7.22
CA ASN A 104 -14.57 20.34 -8.60
C ASN A 104 -13.29 19.78 -9.29
N GLU A 105 -12.96 20.25 -10.48
CA GLU A 105 -11.77 19.78 -11.22
C GLU A 105 -10.42 20.16 -10.58
N LYS A 106 -10.40 21.22 -9.77
CA LYS A 106 -9.20 21.79 -9.13
C LYS A 106 -9.08 21.46 -7.63
N THR A 107 -10.10 20.87 -7.03
CA THR A 107 -10.17 20.65 -5.57
C THR A 107 -10.65 19.24 -5.26
N LYS A 108 -9.82 18.48 -4.55
CA LYS A 108 -10.07 17.10 -4.11
C LYS A 108 -9.60 16.93 -2.67
N LEU A 109 -10.37 16.15 -1.90
CA LEU A 109 -10.00 15.64 -0.59
C LEU A 109 -9.71 14.15 -0.72
N GLU A 110 -8.63 13.70 -0.09
CA GLU A 110 -8.20 12.30 -0.07
C GLU A 110 -8.01 11.89 1.39
N ASN A 111 -8.56 10.73 1.76
CA ASN A 111 -8.39 10.17 3.09
C ASN A 111 -8.04 8.69 2.98
N SER A 112 -6.99 8.26 3.67
CA SER A 112 -6.56 6.86 3.71
C SER A 112 -6.43 6.41 5.17
N LEU A 113 -7.05 5.28 5.48
CA LEU A 113 -7.09 4.66 6.81
C LEU A 113 -6.32 3.34 6.73
N PRO A 114 -5.19 3.21 7.44
CA PRO A 114 -4.34 2.02 7.42
C PRO A 114 -4.87 0.86 8.28
#